data_AF-A0A811MR38-F1
#
_entry.id   AF-A0A811MR38-F1
#
_cell.length_a   1.000
_cell.length_b   1.000
_cell.length_c   1.000
_cell.angle_alpha   90.00
_cell.angle_beta   90.00
_cell.angle_gamma   90.00
#
_symmetry.space_group_name_H-M   'P 1'
#
loop_
_entity.id
_entity.type
_entity.pdbx_description
1 polymer ?
#
loop_
_entity_poly.entity_id
_entity_poly.type
_entity_poly.pdbx_seq_one_letter_code
_entity_poly.pdbx_strand_id
1 'polypeptide(L)'
;MDENYSLPNNVAIITLQAIEDPQYSVIAKVELRKVFGKRTIKELAETNLSANQKKSEKKKLNWRVIENSKSDPIPLKGGPVDSQALAVELGPMEIRTFLLKF
;
A
#
# COMPACT_ATOMS: atom_id res chain seq x y z
N MET A 1 -23.15 -3.54 -20.20
CA MET A 1 -23.58 -4.73 -20.96
C MET A 1 -24.80 -4.34 -21.77
N ASP A 2 -25.00 -4.94 -22.93
CA ASP A 2 -26.26 -4.80 -23.67
C ASP A 2 -27.40 -5.33 -22.79
N GLU A 3 -28.48 -4.55 -22.63
CA GLU A 3 -29.62 -4.90 -21.78
C GLU A 3 -30.36 -6.16 -22.30
N ASN A 4 -30.13 -6.54 -23.56
CA ASN A 4 -30.81 -7.65 -24.21
C ASN A 4 -30.04 -8.98 -24.20
N TYR A 5 -28.87 -9.06 -23.57
CA TYR A 5 -28.06 -10.27 -23.57
C TYR A 5 -28.21 -11.08 -22.27
N SER A 6 -28.55 -12.37 -22.40
CA SER A 6 -28.62 -13.33 -21.29
C SER A 6 -27.68 -14.50 -21.54
N LEU A 7 -27.10 -15.05 -20.47
CA LEU A 7 -26.24 -16.22 -20.55
C LEU A 7 -27.05 -17.46 -20.98
N PRO A 8 -26.49 -18.34 -21.84
CA PRO A 8 -27.10 -19.62 -22.16
C PRO A 8 -27.33 -20.49 -20.91
N ASN A 9 -28.36 -21.32 -20.92
CA ASN A 9 -28.81 -22.13 -19.77
C ASN A 9 -27.74 -23.09 -19.19
N ASN A 10 -26.68 -23.37 -19.94
CA ASN A 10 -25.58 -24.27 -19.57
C ASN A 10 -24.30 -23.53 -19.12
N VAL A 11 -24.35 -22.21 -18.94
CA VAL A 11 -23.20 -21.38 -18.58
C VAL A 11 -23.49 -20.59 -17.30
N ALA A 12 -22.58 -20.64 -16.34
CA ALA A 12 -22.62 -19.82 -15.13
C ALA A 12 -21.33 -19.02 -14.99
N ILE A 13 -21.45 -17.75 -14.58
CA ILE A 13 -20.30 -16.97 -14.13
C ILE A 13 -19.98 -17.42 -12.71
N ILE A 14 -18.86 -18.14 -12.57
CA ILE A 14 -18.42 -18.69 -11.28
C ILE A 14 -17.81 -17.58 -10.41
N THR A 15 -17.13 -16.62 -11.05
CA THR A 15 -16.54 -15.46 -10.37
C THR A 15 -16.55 -14.26 -11.31
N LEU A 16 -17.10 -13.15 -10.86
CA LEU A 16 -16.94 -11.83 -11.47
C LEU A 16 -16.36 -10.91 -10.40
N GLN A 17 -15.09 -10.56 -10.50
CA GLN A 17 -14.46 -9.60 -9.60
C GLN A 17 -14.40 -8.23 -10.28
N ALA A 18 -14.83 -7.20 -9.56
CA ALA A 18 -14.40 -5.85 -9.87
C ALA A 18 -12.90 -5.75 -9.60
N ILE A 19 -12.22 -4.99 -10.47
CA ILE A 19 -10.87 -4.48 -10.20
C ILE A 19 -10.92 -3.64 -8.92
N GLU A 20 -9.75 -3.43 -8.31
CA GLU A 20 -9.52 -2.42 -7.28
C GLU A 20 -10.33 -1.12 -7.48
N ASP A 21 -10.81 -0.54 -6.39
CA ASP A 21 -11.66 0.65 -6.45
C ASP A 21 -10.84 1.87 -6.93
N PRO A 22 -11.22 2.54 -8.04
CA PRO A 22 -10.43 3.64 -8.59
C PRO A 22 -10.31 4.85 -7.65
N GLN A 23 -11.24 5.03 -6.73
CA GLN A 23 -11.25 6.13 -5.76
C GLN A 23 -10.37 5.80 -4.55
N TYR A 24 -10.31 4.54 -4.13
CA TYR A 24 -9.57 4.14 -2.93
C TYR A 24 -8.19 3.53 -3.20
N SER A 25 -7.96 2.98 -4.39
CA SER A 25 -6.65 2.49 -4.84
C SER A 25 -5.74 3.60 -5.35
N VAL A 26 -5.65 4.67 -4.56
CA VAL A 26 -4.75 5.80 -4.77
C VAL A 26 -3.86 5.98 -3.54
N ILE A 27 -2.85 6.84 -3.63
CA ILE A 27 -1.98 7.13 -2.49
C ILE A 27 -2.80 7.83 -1.41
N ALA A 28 -2.79 7.26 -0.21
CA ALA A 28 -3.44 7.81 0.97
C ALA A 28 -2.43 8.51 1.88
N LYS A 29 -2.85 9.61 2.52
CA LYS A 29 -2.04 10.37 3.47
C LYS A 29 -2.63 10.27 4.88
N VAL A 30 -1.80 9.86 5.84
CA VAL A 30 -2.15 9.74 7.25
C VAL A 30 -1.35 10.73 8.08
N GLU A 31 -2.03 11.60 8.83
CA GLU A 31 -1.38 12.55 9.74
C GLU A 31 -1.30 11.98 11.16
N LEU A 32 -0.09 11.58 11.59
CA LEU A 32 0.12 10.95 12.89
C LEU A 32 -0.22 11.88 14.06
N ARG A 33 -0.05 13.20 13.88
CA ARG A 33 -0.45 14.20 14.90
C ARG A 33 -1.95 14.15 15.19
N LYS A 34 -2.78 13.95 14.17
CA LYS A 34 -4.24 13.84 14.33
C LYS A 34 -4.62 12.50 14.95
N VAL A 35 -3.94 11.42 14.58
CA VAL A 35 -4.15 10.08 15.15
C VAL A 35 -3.82 10.06 16.64
N PHE A 36 -2.71 10.66 17.04
CA PHE A 36 -2.23 10.71 18.43
C PHE A 36 -2.47 12.06 19.09
N GLY A 37 -3.60 12.74 18.84
CA GLY A 37 -3.83 14.13 19.28
C GLY A 37 -3.72 14.40 20.78
N LYS A 38 -3.72 13.36 21.64
CA LYS A 38 -3.56 13.47 23.10
C LYS A 38 -2.12 13.26 23.59
N ARG A 39 -1.18 12.88 22.72
CA ARG A 39 0.21 12.55 23.07
C ARG A 39 1.16 13.19 22.06
N THR A 40 2.20 13.84 22.55
CA THR A 40 3.23 14.40 21.68
C THR A 40 4.21 13.31 21.27
N ILE A 41 4.41 13.11 19.97
CA ILE A 41 5.40 12.16 19.45
C ILE A 41 6.78 12.82 19.56
N LYS A 42 7.68 12.25 20.35
CA LYS A 42 9.07 12.69 20.49
C LYS A 42 9.99 12.09 19.43
N GLU A 43 9.75 10.83 19.11
CA GLU A 43 10.57 10.07 18.16
C GLU A 43 9.67 9.19 17.30
N LEU A 44 10.00 9.14 16.01
CA LEU A 44 9.35 8.30 15.01
C LEU A 44 10.45 7.54 14.25
N ALA A 45 10.39 6.21 14.27
CA ALA A 45 11.33 5.36 13.54
C ALA A 45 10.59 4.33 12.69
N GLU A 46 10.86 4.31 11.38
CA GLU A 46 10.30 3.30 10.46
C GLU A 46 11.12 2.00 10.51
N THR A 47 10.42 0.87 10.58
CA THR A 47 11.01 -0.47 10.68
C THR A 47 10.53 -1.40 9.57
N ASN A 48 11.03 -2.64 9.56
CA ASN A 48 10.41 -3.71 8.80
C ASN A 48 9.07 -4.16 9.43
N LEU A 49 8.36 -5.05 8.72
CA LEU A 49 7.02 -5.51 9.07
C LEU A 49 6.93 -6.14 10.48
N SER A 50 7.98 -6.86 10.88
CA SER A 50 8.11 -7.50 12.21
C SER A 50 8.69 -6.59 13.28
N ALA A 51 8.93 -5.31 12.98
CA ALA A 51 9.47 -4.31 13.89
C ALA A 51 10.83 -4.67 14.56
N ASN A 52 11.63 -5.54 13.94
CA ASN A 52 12.92 -5.99 14.49
C ASN A 52 14.15 -5.41 13.79
N GLN A 53 13.98 -4.66 12.71
CA GLN A 53 15.06 -3.99 11.98
C GLN A 53 14.63 -2.62 11.49
N LYS A 54 15.54 -1.63 11.50
CA LYS A 54 15.25 -0.31 10.93
C LYS A 54 15.09 -0.41 9.40
N LYS A 55 14.17 0.38 8.85
CA LYS A 55 13.86 0.37 7.41
C LYS A 55 15.08 0.72 6.55
N SER A 56 15.89 1.67 7.01
CA SER A 56 17.12 2.13 6.33
C SER A 56 18.21 1.07 6.28
N GLU A 57 18.21 0.11 7.21
CA GLU A 57 19.22 -0.96 7.29
C GLU A 57 18.86 -2.18 6.44
N LYS A 58 17.60 -2.26 5.96
CA LYS A 58 17.11 -3.41 5.20
C LYS A 58 17.68 -3.41 3.77
N LYS A 59 18.57 -4.36 3.50
CA LYS A 59 19.12 -4.60 2.16
C LYS A 59 18.19 -5.51 1.35
N LYS A 60 18.11 -5.24 0.04
CA LYS A 60 17.42 -6.09 -0.94
C LYS A 60 18.45 -6.70 -1.88
N LEU A 61 18.23 -7.94 -2.28
CA LEU A 61 19.01 -8.58 -3.35
C LEU A 61 18.44 -8.12 -4.70
N ASN A 62 19.32 -7.82 -5.64
CA ASN A 62 18.95 -7.44 -6.99
C ASN A 62 18.90 -8.69 -7.86
N TRP A 63 17.71 -9.08 -8.28
CA TRP A 63 17.49 -10.24 -9.15
C TRP A 63 17.14 -9.77 -10.56
N ARG A 64 17.66 -10.48 -11.57
CA ARG A 64 17.22 -10.32 -12.95
C ARG A 64 15.90 -11.07 -13.11
N VAL A 65 14.83 -10.32 -13.39
CA VAL A 65 13.52 -10.90 -13.72
C VAL A 65 13.49 -11.17 -15.22
N ILE A 66 13.09 -12.39 -15.61
CA ILE A 66 12.86 -12.74 -17.02
C ILE A 66 11.43 -12.31 -17.35
N GLU A 67 11.27 -11.30 -18.20
CA GLU A 67 9.95 -10.74 -18.53
C GLU A 67 9.09 -11.71 -19.34
N ASN A 68 7.88 -11.99 -18.86
CA ASN A 68 6.79 -12.49 -19.69
C ASN A 68 5.90 -11.31 -20.10
N SER A 69 6.23 -10.66 -21.21
CA SER A 69 5.41 -9.82 -22.14
C SER A 69 4.26 -8.92 -21.63
N LYS A 70 4.13 -8.65 -20.34
CA LYS A 70 3.26 -7.59 -19.80
C LYS A 70 4.03 -6.90 -18.69
N SER A 71 4.45 -5.67 -18.94
CA SER A 71 5.03 -4.83 -17.90
C SER A 71 3.95 -4.59 -16.86
N ASP A 72 3.99 -5.31 -15.74
CA ASP A 72 3.13 -5.02 -14.61
C ASP A 72 3.35 -3.55 -14.21
N PRO A 73 2.28 -2.78 -13.96
CA PRO A 73 2.42 -1.39 -13.58
C PRO A 73 3.31 -1.27 -12.35
N ILE A 74 4.27 -0.33 -12.39
CA ILE A 74 5.17 -0.07 -11.26
C ILE A 74 4.29 0.22 -10.04
N PRO A 75 4.41 -0.56 -8.95
CA PRO A 75 3.58 -0.36 -7.77
C PRO A 75 3.76 1.07 -7.23
N LEU A 76 2.65 1.80 -7.11
CA LEU A 76 2.62 3.10 -6.44
C LEU A 76 3.03 2.91 -4.97
N LYS A 77 4.05 3.63 -4.52
CA LYS A 77 4.55 3.56 -3.14
C LYS A 77 4.47 4.94 -2.51
N GLY A 78 4.19 4.97 -1.21
CA GLY A 78 4.24 6.19 -0.43
C GLY A 78 5.64 6.79 -0.37
N GLY A 79 5.71 8.11 -0.23
CA GLY A 79 6.96 8.83 -0.10
C GLY A 79 7.72 8.53 1.20
N PRO A 80 8.98 9.03 1.28
CA PRO A 80 9.76 9.02 2.51
C PRO A 80 9.00 9.69 3.65
N VAL A 81 9.16 9.19 4.88
CA VAL A 81 8.55 9.81 6.05
C VAL A 81 9.48 10.86 6.62
N ASP A 82 8.96 12.09 6.72
CA ASP A 82 9.61 13.17 7.43
C ASP A 82 9.15 13.20 8.90
N SER A 83 10.13 13.12 9.80
CA SER A 83 9.92 13.14 11.26
C SER A 83 9.32 14.48 11.74
N GLN A 84 9.48 15.58 11.00
CA GLN A 84 8.89 16.88 11.37
C GLN A 84 7.44 17.00 10.94
N ALA A 85 7.15 16.62 9.69
CA ALA A 85 5.81 16.62 9.13
C ALA A 85 4.86 15.65 9.86
N LEU A 86 5.37 14.52 10.37
CA LEU A 86 4.58 13.46 11.02
C LEU A 86 3.39 13.01 10.14
N ALA A 87 3.62 13.00 8.82
CA ALA A 87 2.68 12.54 7.82
C ALA A 87 3.26 11.33 7.09
N VAL A 88 2.43 10.31 6.89
CA VAL A 88 2.81 9.06 6.24
C VAL A 88 1.96 8.88 4.99
N GLU A 89 2.62 8.61 3.87
CA GLU A 89 1.95 8.20 2.64
C GLU A 89 1.96 6.67 2.53
N LEU A 90 0.85 6.12 2.03
CA LEU A 90 0.65 4.69 1.79
C LEU A 90 0.13 4.50 0.38
N GLY A 91 0.83 3.69 -0.42
CA GLY A 91 0.32 3.19 -1.69
C GLY A 91 -0.68 2.04 -1.51
N PRO A 92 -1.39 1.64 -2.58
CA PRO A 92 -2.24 0.45 -2.56
C PRO A 92 -1.45 -0.79 -2.09
N MET A 93 -2.05 -1.55 -1.17
CA MET A 93 -1.46 -2.76 -0.56
C MET A 93 -0.11 -2.54 0.16
N GLU A 94 0.24 -1.29 0.51
CA GLU A 94 1.45 -0.99 1.27
C GLU A 94 1.23 -1.09 2.78
N ILE A 95 2.13 -1.78 3.47
CA ILE A 95 2.17 -1.85 4.94
C ILE A 95 3.45 -1.21 5.43
N ARG A 96 3.31 -0.19 6.30
CA ARG A 96 4.43 0.48 6.96
C ARG A 96 4.33 0.32 8.47
N THR A 97 5.47 0.04 9.09
CA THR A 97 5.56 -0.23 10.52
C THR A 97 6.43 0.83 11.17
N PHE A 98 5.93 1.42 12.26
CA PHE A 98 6.60 2.51 12.97
C PHE A 98 6.70 2.20 14.45
N LEU A 99 7.85 2.55 15.03
CA LEU A 99 8.05 2.65 16.47
C LEU A 99 7.94 4.11 16.87
N LEU A 100 7.04 4.41 17.81
CA LEU A 100 6.81 5.75 18.33
C LEU A 100 7.25 5.84 19.79
N LYS A 101 7.89 6.96 20.15
CA LYS A 101 8.10 7.35 21.55
C LYS A 101 7.33 8.64 21.84
N PHE A 102 6.72 8.70 23.02
CA PHE A 102 5.92 9.83 23.49
C PHE A 102 6.61 10.60 24.62
#